data_AF-A0A645HDZ1-F1
#
_entry.id   AF-A0A645HDZ1-F1
#
_cell.length_a   1.000
_cell.length_b   1.000
_cell.length_c   1.000
_cell.angle_alpha   90.00
_cell.angle_beta   90.00
_cell.angle_gamma   90.00
#
_symmetry.space_group_name_H-M   'P 1'
#
loop_
_entity.id
_entity.type
_entity.pdbx_description
1 polymer ?
#
loop_
_entity_poly.entity_id
_entity_poly.type
_entity_poly.pdbx_seq_one_letter_code
_entity_poly.pdbx_strand_id
1 'polypeptide(L)'
;MEDYNVVKTDFNEISELDELKWNHNNCYFKHLIKFIPNNVETCLDIGCGKGELSLMLSKKSKKVISVDLADKMIEKAKVLHPNKNIQYICGNILDMKFQNDSIDVIITTATAHHLPYE
;
A
#
# COMPACT_ATOMS: atom_id res chain seq x y z
N MET A 1 19.98 -13.62 -0.76
CA MET A 1 18.76 -12.99 -1.29
C MET A 1 17.63 -13.54 -0.45
N GLU A 2 16.95 -12.70 0.33
CA GLU A 2 15.82 -13.15 1.14
C GLU A 2 14.73 -13.73 0.23
N ASP A 3 14.17 -14.87 0.61
CA ASP A 3 13.11 -15.52 -0.14
C ASP A 3 11.76 -14.93 0.29
N TYR A 4 11.33 -13.87 -0.39
CA TYR A 4 10.03 -13.24 -0.16
C TYR A 4 8.84 -14.06 -0.68
N ASN A 5 9.04 -15.26 -1.23
CA ASN A 5 7.93 -16.11 -1.69
C ASN A 5 7.04 -16.58 -0.53
N VAL A 6 7.62 -16.80 0.66
CA VAL A 6 6.85 -17.16 1.86
C VAL A 6 5.91 -16.02 2.24
N VAL A 7 6.45 -14.81 2.38
CA VAL A 7 5.67 -13.60 2.68
C VAL A 7 4.56 -13.40 1.65
N LYS A 8 4.89 -13.52 0.36
CA LYS A 8 3.92 -13.41 -0.74
C LYS A 8 2.78 -14.44 -0.60
N THR A 9 3.11 -15.70 -0.31
CA THR A 9 2.14 -16.78 -0.15
C THR A 9 1.20 -16.50 1.01
N ASP A 10 1.73 -16.15 2.18
CA ASP A 10 0.94 -15.85 3.37
C ASP A 10 -0.06 -14.72 3.11
N PHE A 11 0.39 -13.62 2.49
CA PHE A 11 -0.50 -12.50 2.18
C PHE A 11 -1.51 -12.82 1.06
N ASN A 12 -1.18 -13.72 0.13
CA ASN A 12 -2.15 -14.22 -0.83
C ASN A 12 -3.27 -15.01 -0.13
N GLU A 13 -2.97 -15.86 0.86
CA GLU A 13 -3.98 -16.56 1.65
C GLU A 13 -4.84 -15.59 2.48
N ILE A 14 -4.19 -14.62 3.15
CA ILE A 14 -4.88 -13.58 3.93
C ILE A 14 -5.85 -12.76 3.05
N SER A 15 -5.53 -12.57 1.76
CA SER A 15 -6.36 -11.77 0.85
C SER A 15 -7.78 -12.33 0.67
N GLU A 16 -7.96 -13.65 0.86
CA GLU A 16 -9.24 -14.34 0.71
C GLU A 16 -10.09 -14.32 1.99
N LEU A 17 -9.52 -13.88 3.11
CA LEU A 17 -10.29 -13.69 4.34
C LEU A 17 -11.22 -12.50 4.20
N ASP A 18 -12.46 -12.67 4.66
CA ASP A 18 -13.41 -11.56 4.80
C ASP A 18 -12.84 -10.53 5.77
N GLU A 19 -12.70 -9.28 5.30
CA GLU A 19 -12.28 -8.21 6.18
C GLU A 19 -13.44 -7.83 7.11
N LEU A 20 -13.25 -8.07 8.41
CA LEU A 20 -14.01 -7.36 9.41
C LEU A 20 -13.76 -5.86 9.19
N LYS A 21 -14.81 -5.02 9.31
CA LYS A 21 -14.72 -3.54 9.26
C LYS A 21 -13.68 -2.94 10.23
N TRP A 22 -13.15 -3.74 11.15
CA TRP A 22 -12.10 -3.40 12.08
C TRP A 22 -11.03 -4.49 12.08
N ASN A 23 -9.79 -4.10 11.83
CA ASN A 23 -8.60 -4.89 12.17
C ASN A 23 -7.57 -3.95 12.86
N HIS A 24 -6.51 -4.53 13.41
CA HIS A 24 -5.52 -3.79 14.20
C HIS A 24 -4.77 -2.71 13.40
N ASN A 25 -4.77 -2.78 12.06
CA ASN A 25 -4.07 -1.83 11.19
C ASN A 25 -5.00 -0.69 10.75
N ASN A 26 -6.23 -1.00 10.36
CA ASN A 26 -7.17 -0.02 9.80
C ASN A 26 -7.61 1.02 10.84
N CYS A 27 -7.50 0.71 12.14
CA CYS A 27 -7.80 1.66 13.21
C CYS A 27 -6.87 2.90 13.18
N TYR A 28 -5.65 2.76 12.65
CA TYR A 28 -4.68 3.86 12.56
C TYR A 28 -4.86 4.70 11.30
N PHE A 29 -5.52 4.22 10.24
CA PHE A 29 -5.60 4.94 8.96
C PHE A 29 -6.18 6.35 9.10
N LYS A 30 -7.26 6.51 9.87
CA LYS A 30 -7.85 7.83 10.14
C LYS A 30 -6.91 8.76 10.89
N HIS A 31 -6.01 8.22 11.72
CA HIS A 31 -5.01 9.01 12.43
C HIS A 31 -3.87 9.42 11.47
N LEU A 32 -3.32 8.45 10.72
CA LEU A 32 -2.25 8.69 9.74
C LEU A 32 -2.64 9.73 8.69
N ILE A 33 -3.86 9.65 8.17
CA ILE A 33 -4.38 10.57 7.16
C ILE A 33 -4.41 12.03 7.64
N LYS A 34 -4.43 12.30 8.95
CA LYS A 34 -4.35 13.67 9.48
C LYS A 34 -2.97 14.31 9.27
N PHE A 35 -1.92 13.50 9.18
CA PHE A 35 -0.55 13.98 8.93
C PHE A 35 -0.26 14.16 7.44
N ILE A 36 -1.12 13.62 6.57
CA ILE A 36 -0.95 13.77 5.12
C ILE A 36 -1.47 15.14 4.69
N PRO A 37 -0.63 16.00 4.08
CA PRO A 37 -1.07 17.30 3.59
C PRO A 37 -2.11 17.15 2.49
N ASN A 38 -2.86 18.22 2.22
CA ASN A 38 -3.76 18.26 1.06
C ASN A 38 -2.96 18.68 -0.18
N ASN A 39 -3.44 18.29 -1.36
CA ASN A 39 -2.84 18.59 -2.66
C ASN A 39 -1.41 18.04 -2.82
N VAL A 40 -1.15 16.86 -2.26
CA VAL A 40 0.07 16.08 -2.54
C VAL A 40 0.13 15.79 -4.04
N GLU A 41 1.28 15.94 -4.68
CA GLU A 41 1.42 15.62 -6.11
C GLU A 41 1.48 14.11 -6.29
N THR A 42 2.41 13.45 -5.61
CA THR A 42 2.60 12.00 -5.65
C THR A 42 2.80 11.41 -4.26
N CYS A 43 1.94 10.45 -3.91
CA CYS A 43 2.05 9.64 -2.71
C CYS A 43 2.39 8.18 -3.05
N LEU A 44 3.30 7.56 -2.30
CA LEU A 44 3.64 6.15 -2.38
C LEU A 44 3.15 5.41 -1.12
N ASP A 45 2.31 4.40 -1.32
CA ASP A 45 1.78 3.51 -0.29
C ASP A 45 2.44 2.13 -0.43
N ILE A 46 3.30 1.77 0.53
CA ILE A 46 4.13 0.54 0.52
C ILE A 46 3.46 -0.54 1.37
N GLY A 47 3.18 -1.69 0.75
CA GLY A 47 2.41 -2.79 1.33
C GLY A 47 0.94 -2.42 1.46
N CYS A 48 0.34 -1.97 0.35
CA CYS A 48 -0.99 -1.36 0.36
C CYS A 48 -2.13 -2.34 0.68
N GLY A 49 -1.87 -3.66 0.70
CA GLY A 49 -2.87 -4.70 0.92
C GLY A 49 -4.05 -4.56 -0.05
N LYS A 50 -5.28 -4.64 0.49
CA LYS A 50 -6.52 -4.45 -0.28
C LYS A 50 -6.83 -2.98 -0.63
N GLY A 51 -5.95 -2.03 -0.32
CA GLY A 51 -6.01 -0.66 -0.83
C GLY A 51 -6.90 0.32 -0.07
N GLU A 52 -7.38 0.00 1.14
CA GLU A 52 -8.25 0.92 1.91
C GLU A 52 -7.54 2.25 2.20
N LEU A 53 -6.29 2.19 2.67
CA LEU A 53 -5.48 3.39 2.92
C LEU A 53 -5.19 4.14 1.62
N SER A 54 -4.87 3.42 0.53
CA SER A 54 -4.68 4.01 -0.81
C SER A 54 -5.89 4.83 -1.26
N LEU A 55 -7.12 4.36 -1.02
CA LEU A 55 -8.34 5.11 -1.32
C LEU A 55 -8.49 6.38 -0.47
N MET A 56 -8.02 6.37 0.77
CA MET A 56 -8.01 7.57 1.61
C MET A 56 -6.95 8.57 1.13
N LEU A 57 -5.75 8.09 0.77
CA LEU A 57 -4.65 8.90 0.23
C LEU A 57 -5.03 9.56 -1.09
N SER A 58 -5.84 8.89 -1.92
CA SER A 58 -6.26 9.41 -3.22
C SER A 58 -7.17 10.63 -3.12
N LYS A 59 -7.76 10.89 -1.95
CA LYS A 59 -8.54 12.10 -1.67
C LYS A 59 -7.67 13.31 -1.32
N LYS A 60 -6.39 13.08 -1.00
CA LYS A 60 -5.41 14.10 -0.62
C LYS A 60 -4.32 14.31 -1.66
N SER A 61 -4.19 13.38 -2.61
CA SER A 61 -3.09 13.32 -3.56
C SER A 61 -3.60 13.32 -5.00
N LYS A 62 -2.87 13.96 -5.92
CA LYS A 62 -3.17 13.91 -7.35
C LYS A 62 -2.85 12.55 -7.96
N LYS A 63 -1.82 11.87 -7.44
CA LYS A 63 -1.47 10.50 -7.80
C LYS A 63 -1.11 9.69 -6.54
N VAL A 64 -1.60 8.47 -6.47
CA VAL A 64 -1.17 7.47 -5.48
C VAL A 64 -0.55 6.29 -6.23
N ILE A 65 0.66 5.91 -5.85
CA ILE A 65 1.32 4.68 -6.28
C ILE A 65 1.18 3.71 -5.12
N SER A 66 0.47 2.61 -5.33
CA SER A 66 0.16 1.62 -4.30
C SER A 66 0.83 0.32 -4.67
N VAL A 67 1.75 -0.14 -3.82
CA VAL A 67 2.59 -1.31 -4.11
C VAL A 67 2.33 -2.38 -3.06
N ASP A 68 2.13 -3.60 -3.50
CA ASP A 68 2.12 -4.78 -2.64
C ASP A 68 2.84 -5.94 -3.32
N LEU A 69 3.49 -6.79 -2.53
CA LEU A 69 4.19 -7.95 -3.03
C LEU A 69 3.21 -9.06 -3.46
N ALA A 70 2.05 -9.14 -2.81
CA ALA A 70 1.04 -10.15 -3.03
C ALA A 70 0.11 -9.77 -4.20
N ASP A 71 0.08 -10.61 -5.23
CA ASP A 71 -0.74 -10.40 -6.42
C ASP A 71 -2.24 -10.42 -6.09
N LYS A 72 -2.66 -11.30 -5.18
CA LYS A 72 -4.06 -11.38 -4.77
C LYS A 72 -4.52 -10.14 -4.01
N MET A 73 -3.64 -9.53 -3.20
CA MET A 73 -3.94 -8.24 -2.56
C MET A 73 -4.21 -7.15 -3.60
N ILE A 74 -3.36 -7.05 -4.62
CA ILE A 74 -3.53 -6.08 -5.70
C ILE A 74 -4.78 -6.34 -6.54
N GLU A 75 -5.10 -7.60 -6.83
CA GLU A 75 -6.34 -7.98 -7.52
C GLU A 75 -7.57 -7.51 -6.73
N LYS A 76 -7.61 -7.78 -5.41
CA LYS A 76 -8.72 -7.33 -4.54
C LYS A 76 -8.76 -5.80 -4.45
N ALA A 77 -7.62 -5.13 -4.32
CA ALA A 77 -7.57 -3.67 -4.21
C ALA A 77 -8.17 -2.96 -5.43
N LYS A 78 -7.87 -3.45 -6.64
CA LYS A 78 -8.45 -2.93 -7.88
C LYS A 78 -9.97 -3.10 -7.95
N VAL A 79 -10.50 -4.18 -7.38
CA VAL A 79 -11.94 -4.47 -7.36
C VAL A 79 -12.67 -3.69 -6.26
N LEU A 80 -12.13 -3.66 -5.05
CA LEU A 80 -12.77 -3.03 -3.88
C LEU A 80 -12.66 -1.50 -3.93
N HIS A 81 -11.55 -0.98 -4.44
CA HIS A 81 -11.24 0.45 -4.44
C HIS A 81 -10.77 0.95 -5.81
N PRO A 82 -11.60 0.81 -6.86
CA PRO A 82 -11.28 1.32 -8.18
C PRO A 82 -11.25 2.86 -8.13
N ASN A 83 -10.11 3.44 -8.50
CA ASN A 83 -9.97 4.90 -8.58
C ASN A 83 -8.95 5.29 -9.65
N LYS A 84 -9.25 6.35 -10.42
CA LYS A 84 -8.46 6.77 -11.58
C LYS A 84 -7.10 7.32 -11.22
N ASN A 85 -6.94 7.87 -10.02
CA ASN A 85 -5.68 8.44 -9.55
C ASN A 85 -4.87 7.49 -8.66
N ILE A 86 -5.27 6.21 -8.56
CA ILE A 86 -4.50 5.18 -7.86
C ILE A 86 -3.89 4.23 -8.91
N GLN A 87 -2.58 4.08 -8.84
CA GLN A 87 -1.81 3.12 -9.63
C GLN A 87 -1.44 1.94 -8.72
N TYR A 88 -2.17 0.84 -8.83
CA TYR A 88 -1.86 -0.41 -8.13
C TYR A 88 -0.81 -1.24 -8.87
N ILE A 89 0.29 -1.57 -8.19
CA ILE A 89 1.43 -2.32 -8.74
C ILE A 89 1.68 -3.55 -7.86
N CYS A 90 1.67 -4.74 -8.48
CA CYS A 90 2.18 -5.94 -7.83
C CYS A 90 3.69 -5.99 -8.04
N GLY A 91 4.46 -5.94 -6.96
CA GLY A 91 5.92 -5.97 -7.04
C GLY A 91 6.59 -5.81 -5.69
N ASN A 92 7.87 -6.16 -5.65
CA ASN A 92 8.72 -5.91 -4.50
C ASN A 92 9.20 -4.45 -4.51
N ILE A 93 8.95 -3.73 -3.41
CA ILE A 93 9.37 -2.33 -3.28
C ILE A 93 10.90 -2.17 -3.36
N LEU A 94 11.67 -3.17 -2.93
CA LEU A 94 13.14 -3.14 -2.94
C LEU A 94 13.73 -3.15 -4.36
N ASP A 95 12.97 -3.62 -5.35
CA ASP A 95 13.38 -3.65 -6.75
C ASP A 95 12.95 -2.38 -7.52
N MET A 96 12.14 -1.53 -6.89
CA MET A 96 11.62 -0.32 -7.53
C MET A 96 12.62 0.83 -7.50
N LYS A 97 12.65 1.59 -8.60
CA LYS A 97 13.46 2.79 -8.73
C LYS A 97 12.57 3.99 -8.95
N PHE A 98 12.78 5.02 -8.15
CA PHE A 98 12.10 6.30 -8.27
C PHE A 98 13.11 7.38 -8.64
N GLN A 99 12.63 8.40 -9.34
CA GLN A 99 13.46 9.57 -9.60
C GLN A 99 13.65 10.33 -8.27
N ASN A 100 14.80 10.98 -8.11
CA ASN A 100 15.01 11.85 -6.96
C ASN A 100 13.93 12.93 -6.92
N ASP A 101 13.47 13.26 -5.71
CA ASP A 101 12.46 14.30 -5.46
C ASP A 101 11.13 14.09 -6.22
N SER A 102 10.81 12.85 -6.62
CA SER A 102 9.59 12.56 -7.38
C SER A 102 8.40 12.11 -6.53
N ILE A 103 8.57 11.98 -5.21
CA ILE A 103 7.54 11.53 -4.28
C ILE A 103 7.50 12.51 -3.11
N ASP A 104 6.33 13.11 -2.86
CA ASP A 104 6.17 14.06 -1.77
C ASP A 104 5.86 13.36 -0.43
N VAL A 105 5.20 12.20 -0.49
CA VAL A 105 4.77 11.43 0.68
C VAL A 105 5.02 9.95 0.46
N ILE A 106 5.74 9.32 1.38
CA ILE A 106 5.88 7.86 1.48
C ILE A 106 5.20 7.41 2.77
N ILE A 107 4.35 6.40 2.68
CA ILE A 107 3.63 5.83 3.82
C ILE A 107 3.63 4.31 3.75
N THR A 108 3.65 3.68 4.91
CA THR A 108 3.55 2.23 5.07
C THR A 108 2.87 1.91 6.39
N THR A 109 2.12 0.81 6.43
CA THR A 109 1.48 0.31 7.66
C THR A 109 1.68 -1.18 7.77
N ALA A 110 2.32 -1.63 8.86
CA ALA A 110 2.58 -3.04 9.12
C ALA A 110 3.34 -3.79 7.99
N THR A 111 4.17 -3.09 7.21
CA THR A 111 5.02 -3.71 6.17
C THR A 111 6.50 -3.64 6.50
N ALA A 112 6.95 -2.59 7.19
CA ALA A 112 8.38 -2.34 7.42
C ALA A 112 9.12 -3.48 8.14
N HIS A 113 8.43 -4.26 8.99
CA HIS A 113 9.02 -5.40 9.68
C HIS A 113 9.20 -6.65 8.79
N HIS A 114 8.69 -6.62 7.56
CA HIS A 114 8.95 -7.63 6.52
C HIS A 114 10.10 -7.21 5.60
N LEU A 115 10.68 -6.02 5.79
CA LEU A 115 11.80 -5.52 5.01
C LEU A 115 13.13 -5.80 5.71
N PRO A 116 14.25 -5.84 4.97
CA PRO A 116 15.58 -5.94 5.55
C PRO A 116 15.83 -4.81 6.55
N TYR A 117 16.65 -5.09 7.56
CA TYR A 117 17.02 -4.14 8.61
C TYR A 117 18.29 -3.33 8.29
N GLU A 118 18.93 -3.60 7.15
CA GLU A 118 20.23 -3.05 6.74
C GLU A 118 20.17 -1.60 6.25
#